data_AF-A0A6P7SYB3-F1
#
_entry.id   AF-A0A6P7SYB3-F1
#
_cell.length_a   1.000
_cell.length_b   1.000
_cell.length_c   1.000
_cell.angle_alpha   90.00
_cell.angle_beta   90.00
_cell.angle_gamma   90.00
#
_symmetry.space_group_name_H-M   'P 1'
#
loop_
_entity.id
_entity.type
_entity.pdbx_description
1 polymer ?
#
loop_
_entity_poly.entity_id
_entity_poly.type
_entity_poly.pdbx_seq_one_letter_code
_entity_poly.pdbx_strand_id
1 'polypeptide(L)'
;MESTQICIGLKQAINIDCQSSASTDASNMGNQSSRNLGSESSPGLLPLTSLKKKQYPFENLIFEGCGAKAFAYAGAIKVLEKTGILSNIKRFSGVGTGAIVACLLAAGFSCNSLQQTVSEHLEKLLIDNQCTDEVTQDEVFEKFGWNSGQKFFDWFGNVLTQKCGNADITFQELYKKTGKELCIVVVNVNRMKEEYFHPKTTPDVVVRLAVLMTISVPGLSQPVKFSVADSPESYYLDGGILCNYPIHCFDGWWLSMESYNSFLQKCPTPDIRTLHRERFSGVNSQSLGFIMFDDYHTAKTYKTMKERLDLTEAAIAIPESDLGKKYKEVCQNIKQMKMLFEEFPEAMTKLCGVLEKIKDCNNLASVSDLTKEITNQESFSAIEIRALFGVENNENECLAFFQKHFDAKEMLPVTEIISFIEKRTSRNFYNYSKLSARSNITNLSSFWGTINNAIHETNKLTSEADLTRTVGIYTGHITNNDIDLDEADEIYLFQHGWNCTVAFLRQFGALSIITPEEMVSISTQAPPDEPDQELETTTEQTTESKTTDLED
;
A
#
# COMPACT_ATOMS: atom_id res chain seq x y z
N MET A 1 -33.37 19.51 3.59
CA MET A 1 -32.77 20.61 4.36
C MET A 1 -31.41 20.22 4.95
N GLU A 2 -31.20 18.97 5.38
CA GLU A 2 -29.89 18.51 5.89
C GLU A 2 -28.80 18.32 4.81
N SER A 3 -29.16 17.96 3.56
CA SER A 3 -28.21 17.84 2.44
C SER A 3 -27.58 19.18 2.01
N THR A 4 -28.28 20.29 2.27
CA THR A 4 -27.79 21.64 1.95
C THR A 4 -26.77 22.13 2.99
N GLN A 5 -26.88 21.70 4.25
CA GLN A 5 -25.94 22.06 5.32
C GLN A 5 -24.60 21.31 5.21
N ILE A 6 -24.60 20.07 4.71
CA ILE A 6 -23.36 19.34 4.39
C ILE A 6 -22.60 20.02 3.23
N CYS A 7 -23.31 20.50 2.20
CA CYS A 7 -22.70 21.25 1.09
C CYS A 7 -22.13 22.61 1.54
N ILE A 8 -22.76 23.27 2.52
CA ILE A 8 -22.27 24.55 3.08
C ILE A 8 -21.01 24.32 3.94
N GLY A 9 -20.95 23.22 4.71
CA GLY A 9 -19.77 22.84 5.49
C GLY A 9 -18.54 22.51 4.63
N LEU A 10 -18.73 21.82 3.50
CA LEU A 10 -17.68 21.57 2.51
C LEU A 10 -17.21 22.86 1.81
N LYS A 11 -18.12 23.78 1.47
CA LYS A 11 -17.76 25.09 0.90
C LYS A 11 -16.95 25.98 1.86
N GLN A 12 -17.17 25.87 3.18
CA GLN A 12 -16.44 26.64 4.18
C GLN A 12 -15.03 26.10 4.46
N ALA A 13 -14.81 24.79 4.38
CA ALA A 13 -13.48 24.19 4.53
C ALA A 13 -12.54 24.50 3.35
N ILE A 14 -13.10 24.67 2.14
CA ILE A 14 -12.35 24.94 0.89
C ILE A 14 -11.86 26.41 0.83
N ASN A 15 -12.49 27.33 1.55
CA ASN A 15 -12.24 28.76 1.42
C ASN A 15 -11.00 29.28 2.18
N ILE A 16 -10.27 28.41 2.90
CA ILE A 16 -9.18 28.83 3.80
C ILE A 16 -7.78 28.73 3.15
N ASP A 17 -7.60 27.98 2.06
CA ASP A 17 -6.25 27.69 1.50
C ASP A 17 -5.88 28.42 0.18
N CYS A 18 -6.71 29.34 -0.33
CA CYS A 18 -6.50 29.95 -1.65
C CYS A 18 -5.66 31.25 -1.66
N GLN A 19 -4.62 31.38 -0.82
CA GLN A 19 -3.69 32.51 -0.92
C GLN A 19 -2.24 32.14 -0.57
N SER A 20 -1.45 31.68 -1.55
CA SER A 20 -0.04 32.12 -1.68
C SER A 20 0.65 31.60 -2.95
N SER A 21 1.26 32.56 -3.65
CA SER A 21 2.44 32.50 -4.53
C SER A 21 2.31 31.98 -5.96
N ALA A 22 2.39 32.95 -6.88
CA ALA A 22 2.76 32.80 -8.28
C ALA A 22 4.19 33.29 -8.49
N SER A 23 5.02 32.56 -9.27
CA SER A 23 6.00 33.11 -10.22
C SER A 23 6.74 32.00 -11.00
N THR A 24 6.46 31.94 -12.31
CA THR A 24 7.37 31.76 -13.48
C THR A 24 8.67 30.94 -13.34
N ASP A 25 8.86 29.91 -14.20
CA ASP A 25 9.49 30.11 -15.52
C ASP A 25 9.56 28.82 -16.37
N ALA A 26 9.32 28.99 -17.67
CA ALA A 26 9.41 27.97 -18.70
C ALA A 26 10.64 28.23 -19.58
N SER A 27 11.62 27.32 -19.56
CA SER A 27 12.47 26.94 -20.72
C SER A 27 13.73 26.21 -20.25
N ASN A 28 13.85 24.91 -20.55
CA ASN A 28 15.12 24.31 -20.99
C ASN A 28 14.90 22.86 -21.44
N MET A 29 14.71 22.67 -22.74
CA MET A 29 14.99 21.38 -23.39
C MET A 29 16.45 21.38 -23.80
N GLY A 30 17.28 20.63 -23.07
CA GLY A 30 18.69 20.45 -23.39
C GLY A 30 19.22 19.12 -22.86
N ASN A 31 19.52 18.21 -23.80
CA ASN A 31 20.37 17.02 -23.72
C ASN A 31 20.85 16.60 -22.31
N GLN A 32 20.26 15.55 -21.74
CA GLN A 32 20.89 14.77 -20.67
C GLN A 32 21.18 13.35 -21.17
N SER A 33 22.43 12.94 -20.95
CA SER A 33 23.01 11.64 -21.31
C SER A 33 22.23 10.47 -20.72
N SER A 34 22.12 9.37 -21.46
CA SER A 34 21.52 8.10 -21.05
C SER A 34 21.97 7.66 -19.65
N ARG A 35 21.08 7.70 -18.65
CA ARG A 35 21.36 7.30 -17.26
C ARG A 35 21.62 5.79 -17.19
N ASN A 36 22.87 5.37 -16.96
CA ASN A 36 23.27 3.97 -16.93
C ASN A 36 23.19 3.39 -15.50
N LEU A 37 22.00 3.43 -14.89
CA LEU A 37 21.73 2.95 -13.52
C LEU A 37 21.83 1.40 -13.37
N GLY A 38 21.83 0.66 -14.48
CA GLY A 38 21.65 -0.80 -14.51
C GLY A 38 22.90 -1.67 -14.66
N SER A 39 24.09 -1.17 -14.26
CA SER A 39 25.31 -1.98 -14.27
C SER A 39 25.35 -2.92 -13.05
N GLU A 40 25.70 -4.20 -13.23
CA GLU A 40 25.90 -5.15 -12.11
C GLU A 40 27.04 -4.72 -11.16
N SER A 41 27.83 -3.72 -11.57
CA SER A 41 28.88 -3.05 -10.80
C SER A 41 28.38 -1.94 -9.86
N SER A 42 27.08 -1.61 -9.87
CA SER A 42 26.52 -0.63 -8.93
C SER A 42 26.57 -1.20 -7.50
N PRO A 43 27.12 -0.46 -6.51
CA PRO A 43 27.20 -0.93 -5.12
C PRO A 43 25.82 -1.35 -4.59
N GLY A 44 25.76 -2.46 -3.86
CA GLY A 44 24.55 -2.94 -3.19
C GLY A 44 23.61 -3.81 -4.03
N LEU A 45 23.85 -4.01 -5.34
CA LEU A 45 23.04 -4.90 -6.17
C LEU A 45 23.45 -6.37 -6.01
N LEU A 46 22.47 -7.26 -5.84
CA LEU A 46 22.70 -8.69 -5.79
C LEU A 46 23.12 -9.26 -7.16
N PRO A 47 24.12 -10.15 -7.22
CA PRO A 47 24.59 -10.71 -8.48
C PRO A 47 23.59 -11.69 -9.10
N LEU A 48 23.49 -11.66 -10.43
CA LEU A 48 22.58 -12.50 -11.21
C LEU A 48 23.17 -13.86 -11.62
N THR A 49 24.42 -14.14 -11.27
CA THR A 49 25.19 -15.31 -11.74
C THR A 49 24.47 -16.63 -11.47
N SER A 50 23.78 -16.74 -10.32
CA SER A 50 23.00 -17.92 -9.93
C SER A 50 21.69 -18.09 -10.68
N LEU A 51 21.19 -17.03 -11.35
CA LEU A 51 19.89 -16.99 -11.99
C LEU A 51 19.96 -17.25 -13.50
N LYS A 52 21.03 -16.80 -14.18
CA LYS A 52 21.19 -16.89 -15.65
C LYS A 52 21.16 -18.32 -16.22
N LYS A 53 21.32 -19.36 -15.38
CA LYS A 53 21.30 -20.78 -15.79
C LYS A 53 19.99 -21.49 -15.48
N LYS A 54 19.04 -20.83 -14.82
CA LYS A 54 17.76 -21.43 -14.42
C LYS A 54 16.66 -21.05 -15.40
N GLN A 55 15.74 -21.98 -15.63
CA GLN A 55 14.49 -21.70 -16.34
C GLN A 55 13.40 -21.39 -15.33
N TYR A 56 12.54 -20.43 -15.65
CA TYR A 56 11.42 -20.02 -14.83
C TYR A 56 10.13 -20.15 -15.65
N PRO A 57 9.03 -20.64 -15.05
CA PRO A 57 7.81 -20.97 -15.77
C PRO A 57 6.90 -19.76 -16.05
N PHE A 58 7.34 -18.55 -15.71
CA PHE A 58 6.49 -17.38 -15.73
C PHE A 58 6.15 -16.95 -17.16
N GLU A 59 4.86 -16.76 -17.41
CA GLU A 59 4.32 -16.27 -18.68
C GLU A 59 3.49 -14.99 -18.50
N ASN A 60 3.17 -14.61 -17.25
CA ASN A 60 2.30 -13.48 -16.95
C ASN A 60 2.95 -12.55 -15.93
N LEU A 61 2.94 -11.24 -16.16
CA LEU A 61 3.36 -10.24 -15.19
C LEU A 61 2.19 -9.39 -14.72
N ILE A 62 2.09 -9.21 -13.41
CA ILE A 62 1.02 -8.43 -12.77
C ILE A 62 1.63 -7.36 -11.88
N PHE A 63 1.14 -6.11 -11.97
CA PHE A 63 1.66 -4.98 -11.21
C PHE A 63 0.55 -4.31 -10.39
N GLU A 64 0.79 -4.09 -9.10
CA GLU A 64 -0.10 -3.26 -8.30
C GLU A 64 -0.04 -1.77 -8.67
N GLY A 65 -1.06 -1.02 -8.27
CA GLY A 65 -0.98 0.44 -8.20
C GLY A 65 -0.17 0.90 -6.99
N CYS A 66 0.84 1.74 -7.21
CA CYS A 66 1.78 2.15 -6.15
C CYS A 66 2.31 3.59 -6.27
N GLY A 67 1.65 4.43 -7.07
CA GLY A 67 2.03 5.84 -7.26
C GLY A 67 3.49 6.01 -7.70
N ALA A 68 4.22 6.92 -7.06
CA ALA A 68 5.62 7.19 -7.34
C ALA A 68 6.54 5.98 -7.06
N LYS A 69 6.16 5.03 -6.19
CA LYS A 69 6.97 3.81 -5.94
C LYS A 69 7.18 2.94 -7.19
N ALA A 70 6.47 3.22 -8.28
CA ALA A 70 6.63 2.55 -9.58
C ALA A 70 8.07 2.57 -10.11
N PHE A 71 8.95 3.48 -9.66
CA PHE A 71 10.38 3.44 -9.98
C PHE A 71 11.04 2.10 -9.65
N ALA A 72 10.60 1.44 -8.58
CA ALA A 72 11.16 0.15 -8.20
C ALA A 72 10.85 -0.95 -9.24
N TYR A 73 9.77 -0.82 -10.02
CA TYR A 73 9.51 -1.74 -11.12
C TYR A 73 10.62 -1.71 -12.17
N ALA A 74 11.27 -0.57 -12.42
CA ALA A 74 12.38 -0.52 -13.38
C ALA A 74 13.53 -1.45 -12.98
N GLY A 75 13.86 -1.50 -11.68
CA GLY A 75 14.87 -2.43 -11.15
C GLY A 75 14.46 -3.89 -11.29
N ALA A 76 13.20 -4.20 -10.95
CA ALA A 76 12.65 -5.54 -11.06
C ALA A 76 12.61 -6.06 -12.50
N ILE A 77 12.12 -5.24 -13.44
CA ILE A 77 12.08 -5.56 -14.87
C ILE A 77 13.48 -5.72 -15.43
N LYS A 78 14.47 -4.94 -14.97
CA LYS A 78 15.85 -5.10 -15.40
C LYS A 78 16.43 -6.46 -15.03
N VAL A 79 16.05 -6.99 -13.86
CA VAL A 79 16.40 -8.38 -13.47
C VAL A 79 15.75 -9.37 -14.42
N LEU A 80 14.44 -9.26 -14.68
CA LEU A 80 13.73 -10.17 -15.59
C LEU A 80 14.29 -10.14 -17.03
N GLU A 81 14.69 -8.96 -17.52
CA GLU A 81 15.35 -8.80 -18.82
C GLU A 81 16.70 -9.53 -18.85
N LYS A 82 17.55 -9.30 -17.84
CA LYS A 82 18.91 -9.89 -17.76
C LYS A 82 18.92 -11.40 -17.49
N THR A 83 17.86 -11.95 -16.92
CA THR A 83 17.70 -13.40 -16.69
C THR A 83 16.98 -14.11 -17.83
N GLY A 84 16.47 -13.37 -18.83
CA GLY A 84 15.72 -13.94 -19.95
C GLY A 84 14.28 -14.36 -19.60
N ILE A 85 13.78 -14.01 -18.41
CA ILE A 85 12.39 -14.30 -18.02
C ILE A 85 11.44 -13.42 -18.82
N LEU A 86 11.80 -12.14 -19.03
CA LEU A 86 10.92 -11.16 -19.68
C LEU A 86 10.52 -11.56 -21.11
N SER A 87 11.37 -12.30 -21.83
CA SER A 87 11.07 -12.78 -23.19
C SER A 87 10.00 -13.88 -23.24
N ASN A 88 9.75 -14.57 -22.13
CA ASN A 88 8.72 -15.61 -22.04
C ASN A 88 7.34 -15.04 -21.70
N ILE A 89 7.27 -13.77 -21.31
CA ILE A 89 6.03 -13.14 -20.85
C ILE A 89 5.12 -12.82 -22.04
N LYS A 90 3.91 -13.36 -21.97
CA LYS A 90 2.84 -13.21 -22.97
C LYS A 90 1.73 -12.29 -22.48
N ARG A 91 1.52 -12.21 -21.17
CA ARG A 91 0.37 -11.51 -20.58
C ARG A 91 0.81 -10.50 -19.53
N PHE A 92 0.23 -9.30 -19.57
CA PHE A 92 0.56 -8.19 -18.69
C PHE A 92 -0.72 -7.65 -18.05
N SER A 93 -0.69 -7.39 -16.75
CA SER A 93 -1.82 -6.80 -16.03
C SER A 93 -1.37 -5.74 -15.05
N GLY A 94 -2.21 -4.74 -14.82
CA GLY A 94 -1.98 -3.82 -13.72
C GLY A 94 -3.13 -2.86 -13.44
N VAL A 95 -2.93 -2.09 -12.38
CA VAL A 95 -3.84 -1.07 -11.86
C VAL A 95 -3.06 0.23 -11.69
N GLY A 96 -3.67 1.38 -11.96
CA GLY A 96 -3.04 2.68 -11.77
C GLY A 96 -1.66 2.79 -12.45
N THR A 97 -0.63 3.13 -11.68
CA THR A 97 0.75 3.19 -12.19
C THR A 97 1.29 1.82 -12.64
N GLY A 98 0.83 0.71 -12.05
CA GLY A 98 1.11 -0.64 -12.52
C GLY A 98 0.52 -0.92 -13.92
N ALA A 99 -0.65 -0.36 -14.24
CA ALA A 99 -1.24 -0.48 -15.58
C ALA A 99 -0.43 0.25 -16.65
N ILE A 100 0.16 1.41 -16.30
CA ILE A 100 1.08 2.14 -17.18
C ILE A 100 2.28 1.25 -17.52
N VAL A 101 2.93 0.66 -16.51
CA VAL A 101 4.07 -0.25 -16.70
C VAL A 101 3.67 -1.48 -17.52
N ALA A 102 2.54 -2.12 -17.20
CA ALA A 102 2.01 -3.25 -17.94
C ALA A 102 1.79 -2.91 -19.43
N CYS A 103 1.18 -1.75 -19.71
CA CYS A 103 0.91 -1.29 -21.06
C CYS A 103 2.21 -1.03 -21.85
N LEU A 104 3.20 -0.37 -21.25
CA LEU A 104 4.49 -0.10 -21.89
C LEU A 104 5.21 -1.43 -22.24
N LEU A 105 5.20 -2.41 -21.33
CA LEU A 105 5.79 -3.72 -21.57
C LEU A 105 5.02 -4.53 -22.64
N ALA A 106 3.69 -4.47 -22.63
CA ALA A 106 2.85 -5.08 -23.65
C ALA A 106 3.10 -4.45 -25.04
N ALA A 107 3.25 -3.13 -25.12
CA ALA A 107 3.64 -2.40 -26.33
C ALA A 107 5.09 -2.65 -26.78
N GLY A 108 5.88 -3.39 -25.99
CA GLY A 108 7.24 -3.80 -26.33
C GLY A 108 8.31 -2.76 -26.04
N PHE A 109 8.08 -1.85 -25.09
CA PHE A 109 9.13 -0.95 -24.60
C PHE A 109 10.29 -1.77 -23.98
N SER A 110 11.51 -1.29 -24.20
CA SER A 110 12.70 -1.86 -23.54
C SER A 110 12.73 -1.44 -22.07
N CYS A 111 13.48 -2.15 -21.21
CA CYS A 111 13.62 -1.75 -19.81
C CYS A 111 14.20 -0.33 -19.66
N ASN A 112 15.12 0.07 -20.53
CA ASN A 112 15.73 1.40 -20.49
C ASN A 112 14.70 2.48 -20.87
N SER A 113 13.90 2.23 -21.91
CA SER A 113 12.82 3.14 -22.33
C SER A 113 11.72 3.25 -21.27
N LEU A 114 11.40 2.13 -20.60
CA LEU A 114 10.47 2.10 -19.47
C LEU A 114 10.98 2.99 -18.35
N GLN A 115 12.23 2.80 -17.91
CA GLN A 115 12.84 3.60 -16.85
C GLN A 115 12.81 5.09 -17.18
N GLN A 116 13.20 5.47 -18.40
CA GLN A 116 13.17 6.86 -18.84
C GLN A 116 11.76 7.45 -18.82
N THR A 117 10.77 6.71 -19.36
CA THR A 117 9.37 7.15 -19.41
C THR A 117 8.79 7.35 -18.01
N VAL A 118 9.07 6.41 -17.09
CA VAL A 118 8.63 6.50 -15.69
C VAL A 118 9.30 7.69 -15.00
N SER A 119 10.61 7.87 -15.16
CA SER A 119 11.36 8.90 -14.43
C SER A 119 11.05 10.33 -14.89
N GLU A 120 10.96 10.56 -16.19
CA GLU A 120 10.84 11.92 -16.70
C GLU A 120 9.43 12.50 -16.59
N HIS A 121 8.40 11.64 -16.53
CA HIS A 121 7.02 12.05 -16.77
C HIS A 121 6.01 11.54 -15.75
N LEU A 122 6.21 10.37 -15.12
CA LEU A 122 5.17 9.82 -14.23
C LEU A 122 4.97 10.73 -13.01
N GLU A 123 6.05 11.18 -12.41
CA GLU A 123 6.04 12.11 -11.27
C GLU A 123 5.31 13.41 -11.61
N LYS A 124 5.72 14.09 -12.69
CA LYS A 124 5.12 15.35 -13.14
C LYS A 124 3.64 15.20 -13.49
N LEU A 125 3.23 14.06 -14.03
CA LEU A 125 1.83 13.81 -14.40
C LEU A 125 0.96 13.44 -13.20
N LEU A 126 1.53 12.78 -12.18
CA LEU A 126 0.87 12.57 -10.89
C LEU A 126 0.75 13.89 -10.12
N ILE A 127 1.76 14.76 -10.21
CA ILE A 127 1.78 16.12 -9.62
C ILE A 127 0.83 17.06 -10.36
N ASP A 128 0.71 16.96 -11.69
CA ASP A 128 -0.23 17.78 -12.47
C ASP A 128 -1.71 17.51 -12.10
N ASN A 129 -2.02 16.43 -11.36
CA ASN A 129 -3.32 16.21 -10.71
C ASN A 129 -3.56 17.13 -9.48
N GLN A 130 -2.67 18.07 -9.19
CA GLN A 130 -2.89 19.10 -8.18
C GLN A 130 -3.91 20.14 -8.67
N CYS A 131 -4.65 20.73 -7.72
CA CYS A 131 -5.66 21.76 -7.99
C CYS A 131 -5.02 22.91 -8.77
N THR A 132 -5.48 23.16 -9.99
CA THR A 132 -5.06 24.35 -10.74
C THR A 132 -6.01 25.49 -10.43
N ASP A 133 -5.48 26.71 -10.32
CA ASP A 133 -6.26 27.93 -10.06
C ASP A 133 -7.29 28.23 -11.18
N GLU A 134 -7.15 27.56 -12.32
CA GLU A 134 -7.99 27.74 -13.51
C GLU A 134 -9.33 26.99 -13.43
N VAL A 135 -9.48 25.99 -12.55
CA VAL A 135 -10.71 25.19 -12.43
C VAL A 135 -11.63 25.77 -11.36
N THR A 136 -12.84 26.17 -11.75
CA THR A 136 -13.79 26.77 -10.80
C THR A 136 -14.34 25.72 -9.83
N GLN A 137 -14.73 26.15 -8.62
CA GLN A 137 -15.33 25.25 -7.63
C GLN A 137 -16.59 24.56 -8.18
N ASP A 138 -17.42 25.28 -8.92
CA ASP A 138 -18.64 24.74 -9.52
C ASP A 138 -18.32 23.63 -10.54
N GLU A 139 -17.27 23.80 -11.35
CA GLU A 139 -16.82 22.75 -12.27
C GLU A 139 -16.34 21.49 -11.56
N VAL A 140 -15.65 21.61 -10.42
CA VAL A 140 -15.23 20.45 -9.63
C VAL A 140 -16.45 19.70 -9.10
N PHE A 141 -17.47 20.43 -8.61
CA PHE A 141 -18.71 19.81 -8.14
C PHE A 141 -19.52 19.17 -9.26
N GLU A 142 -19.59 19.79 -10.44
CA GLU A 142 -20.33 19.26 -11.60
C GLU A 142 -19.61 18.10 -12.29
N LYS A 143 -18.27 18.16 -12.36
CA LYS A 143 -17.43 17.15 -13.03
C LYS A 143 -16.86 16.12 -12.06
N PHE A 144 -17.13 16.24 -10.76
CA PHE A 144 -16.69 15.34 -9.70
C PHE A 144 -15.17 15.16 -9.56
N GLY A 145 -14.36 16.15 -9.99
CA GLY A 145 -12.90 16.13 -9.80
C GLY A 145 -12.16 17.37 -10.34
N TRP A 146 -10.96 17.60 -9.81
CA TRP A 146 -10.13 18.77 -10.18
C TRP A 146 -9.47 18.64 -11.55
N ASN A 147 -8.84 17.50 -11.84
CA ASN A 147 -8.10 17.31 -13.09
C ASN A 147 -8.90 16.44 -14.08
N SER A 148 -9.07 16.90 -15.32
CA SER A 148 -9.72 16.14 -16.40
C SER A 148 -8.90 14.95 -16.91
N GLY A 149 -7.61 14.91 -16.59
CA GLY A 149 -6.63 13.95 -17.07
C GLY A 149 -6.19 14.17 -18.52
N GLN A 150 -6.59 15.28 -19.16
CA GLN A 150 -6.33 15.54 -20.58
C GLN A 150 -4.82 15.60 -20.90
N LYS A 151 -4.02 16.27 -20.05
CA LYS A 151 -2.55 16.32 -20.21
C LYS A 151 -1.94 14.92 -20.23
N PHE A 152 -2.36 14.05 -19.30
CA PHE A 152 -1.93 12.66 -19.26
C PHE A 152 -2.38 11.91 -20.51
N PHE A 153 -3.64 12.08 -20.92
CA PHE A 153 -4.23 11.40 -22.08
C PHE A 153 -3.49 11.73 -23.39
N ASP A 154 -3.10 13.00 -23.58
CA ASP A 154 -2.34 13.46 -24.74
C ASP A 154 -0.89 12.98 -24.69
N TRP A 155 -0.23 13.09 -23.53
CA TRP A 155 1.11 12.57 -23.33
C TRP A 155 1.17 11.06 -23.60
N PHE A 156 0.27 10.28 -23.02
CA PHE A 156 0.29 8.83 -23.17
C PHE A 156 -0.07 8.43 -24.61
N GLY A 157 -0.95 9.18 -25.27
CA GLY A 157 -1.19 9.04 -26.71
C GLY A 157 0.06 9.27 -27.56
N ASN A 158 0.90 10.25 -27.22
CA ASN A 158 2.18 10.48 -27.90
C ASN A 158 3.15 9.31 -27.66
N VAL A 159 3.24 8.80 -26.43
CA VAL A 159 4.06 7.62 -26.08
C VAL A 159 3.64 6.40 -26.91
N LEU A 160 2.34 6.12 -26.98
CA LEU A 160 1.81 5.02 -27.80
C LEU A 160 1.99 5.27 -29.30
N THR A 161 1.88 6.51 -29.77
CA THR A 161 2.14 6.84 -31.18
C THR A 161 3.59 6.58 -31.55
N GLN A 162 4.54 6.98 -30.71
CA GLN A 162 5.97 6.75 -30.96
C GLN A 162 6.32 5.25 -31.05
N LYS A 163 5.68 4.40 -30.24
CA LYS A 163 5.96 2.97 -30.20
C LYS A 163 5.13 2.15 -31.18
N CYS A 164 3.83 2.43 -31.24
CA CYS A 164 2.84 1.63 -31.94
C CYS A 164 2.33 2.31 -33.23
N GLY A 165 2.65 3.58 -33.47
CA GLY A 165 2.18 4.34 -34.63
C GLY A 165 0.71 4.77 -34.54
N ASN A 166 0.05 4.58 -33.39
CA ASN A 166 -1.35 4.94 -33.16
C ASN A 166 -1.56 5.33 -31.69
N ALA A 167 -2.04 6.55 -31.44
CA ALA A 167 -2.39 7.02 -30.09
C ALA A 167 -3.58 6.28 -29.51
N ASP A 168 -4.54 5.92 -30.37
CA ASP A 168 -5.82 5.30 -30.02
C ASP A 168 -5.84 3.80 -30.31
N ILE A 169 -4.68 3.14 -30.19
CA ILE A 169 -4.59 1.69 -30.39
C ILE A 169 -5.55 0.96 -29.43
N THR A 170 -6.36 0.05 -29.96
CA THR A 170 -7.28 -0.75 -29.15
C THR A 170 -6.61 -1.98 -28.53
N PHE A 171 -7.24 -2.61 -27.54
CA PHE A 171 -6.73 -3.86 -26.96
C PHE A 171 -6.52 -4.94 -28.03
N GLN A 172 -7.47 -5.08 -28.96
CA GLN A 172 -7.39 -6.07 -30.04
C GLN A 172 -6.27 -5.76 -31.04
N GLU A 173 -6.06 -4.48 -31.37
CA GLU A 173 -4.99 -4.05 -32.27
C GLU A 173 -3.61 -4.23 -31.62
N LEU A 174 -3.47 -3.87 -30.34
CA LEU A 174 -2.24 -4.08 -29.57
C LEU A 174 -1.88 -5.57 -29.52
N TYR A 175 -2.86 -6.44 -29.23
CA TYR A 175 -2.67 -7.88 -29.22
C TYR A 175 -2.25 -8.41 -30.60
N LYS A 176 -2.93 -8.00 -31.69
CA LYS A 176 -2.55 -8.39 -33.06
C LYS A 176 -1.14 -7.94 -33.43
N LYS A 177 -0.71 -6.76 -32.96
CA LYS A 177 0.59 -6.18 -33.28
C LYS A 177 1.75 -6.84 -32.53
N THR A 178 1.52 -7.22 -31.27
CA THR A 178 2.59 -7.62 -30.35
C THR A 178 2.54 -9.10 -29.96
N GLY A 179 1.41 -9.76 -30.16
CA GLY A 179 1.12 -11.10 -29.62
C GLY A 179 0.95 -11.13 -28.11
N LYS A 180 0.90 -9.98 -27.44
CA LYS A 180 0.85 -9.87 -25.97
C LYS A 180 -0.52 -9.42 -25.50
N GLU A 181 -1.05 -10.10 -24.50
CA GLU A 181 -2.31 -9.73 -23.85
C GLU A 181 -2.05 -8.64 -22.81
N LEU A 182 -2.91 -7.62 -22.80
CA LEU A 182 -2.92 -6.57 -21.80
C LEU A 182 -4.25 -6.61 -21.05
N CYS A 183 -4.21 -6.64 -19.73
CA CYS A 183 -5.36 -6.48 -18.86
C CYS A 183 -5.21 -5.20 -18.04
N ILE A 184 -6.20 -4.32 -18.08
CA ILE A 184 -6.26 -3.12 -17.22
C ILE A 184 -7.50 -3.25 -16.34
N VAL A 185 -7.33 -3.09 -15.03
CA VAL A 185 -8.44 -3.15 -14.08
C VAL A 185 -8.93 -1.74 -13.76
N VAL A 186 -10.23 -1.53 -13.86
CA VAL A 186 -10.91 -0.25 -13.60
C VAL A 186 -12.09 -0.48 -12.66
N VAL A 187 -12.55 0.55 -11.95
CA VAL A 187 -13.81 0.48 -11.21
C VAL A 187 -14.93 1.11 -12.03
N ASN A 188 -16.01 0.35 -12.25
CA ASN A 188 -17.28 0.91 -12.71
C ASN A 188 -18.11 1.33 -11.49
N VAL A 189 -18.25 2.63 -11.29
CA VAL A 189 -18.89 3.22 -10.11
C VAL A 189 -20.39 2.92 -10.09
N ASN A 190 -21.06 3.05 -11.24
CA ASN A 190 -22.50 2.79 -11.36
C ASN A 190 -22.88 1.35 -11.01
N ARG A 191 -21.97 0.41 -11.23
CA ARG A 191 -22.15 -1.02 -10.92
C ARG A 191 -21.49 -1.45 -9.61
N MET A 192 -20.71 -0.57 -8.98
CA MET A 192 -19.93 -0.84 -7.77
C MET A 192 -19.08 -2.11 -7.89
N LYS A 193 -18.36 -2.25 -9.01
CA LYS A 193 -17.57 -3.45 -9.29
C LYS A 193 -16.31 -3.12 -10.08
N GLU A 194 -15.30 -3.97 -9.95
CA GLU A 194 -14.14 -3.96 -10.82
C GLU A 194 -14.45 -4.59 -12.19
N GLU A 195 -13.93 -4.00 -13.25
CA GLU A 195 -14.01 -4.51 -14.61
C GLU A 195 -12.59 -4.70 -15.18
N TYR A 196 -12.42 -5.78 -15.96
CA TYR A 196 -11.12 -6.21 -16.50
C TYR A 196 -11.13 -5.95 -18.01
N PHE A 197 -10.49 -4.87 -18.43
CA PHE A 197 -10.41 -4.49 -19.84
C PHE A 197 -9.27 -5.28 -20.49
N HIS A 198 -9.61 -6.10 -21.48
CA HIS A 198 -8.75 -7.15 -22.03
C HIS A 198 -9.17 -7.45 -23.49
N PRO A 199 -8.30 -7.97 -24.38
CA PRO A 199 -8.69 -8.33 -25.75
C PRO A 199 -9.91 -9.26 -25.84
N LYS A 200 -10.17 -10.08 -24.81
CA LYS A 200 -11.35 -10.96 -24.73
C LYS A 200 -12.65 -10.25 -24.36
N THR A 201 -12.58 -9.25 -23.49
CA THR A 201 -13.75 -8.61 -22.86
C THR A 201 -14.07 -7.25 -23.46
N THR A 202 -13.06 -6.50 -23.87
CA THR A 202 -13.18 -5.14 -24.41
C THR A 202 -12.22 -4.92 -25.60
N PRO A 203 -12.30 -5.73 -26.67
CA PRO A 203 -11.35 -5.71 -27.80
C PRO A 203 -11.22 -4.33 -28.46
N ASP A 204 -12.34 -3.60 -28.58
CA ASP A 204 -12.42 -2.34 -29.33
C ASP A 204 -12.17 -1.10 -28.47
N VAL A 205 -11.94 -1.27 -27.17
CA VAL A 205 -11.64 -0.13 -26.28
C VAL A 205 -10.22 0.36 -26.51
N VAL A 206 -10.07 1.68 -26.56
CA VAL A 206 -8.77 2.36 -26.68
C VAL A 206 -7.94 2.17 -25.41
N VAL A 207 -6.69 1.74 -25.55
CA VAL A 207 -5.82 1.42 -24.42
C VAL A 207 -5.54 2.64 -23.54
N ARG A 208 -5.21 3.81 -24.14
CA ARG A 208 -4.94 5.03 -23.34
C ARG A 208 -6.17 5.52 -22.55
N LEU A 209 -7.38 5.24 -23.03
CA LEU A 209 -8.61 5.55 -22.32
C LEU A 209 -8.77 4.65 -21.08
N ALA A 210 -8.51 3.36 -21.21
CA ALA A 210 -8.50 2.43 -20.07
C ALA A 210 -7.43 2.79 -19.04
N VAL A 211 -6.25 3.22 -19.50
CA VAL A 211 -5.19 3.72 -18.60
C VAL A 211 -5.64 4.99 -17.87
N LEU A 212 -6.26 5.95 -18.58
CA LEU A 212 -6.81 7.16 -17.95
C LEU A 212 -7.85 6.81 -16.85
N MET A 213 -8.75 5.86 -17.12
CA MET A 213 -9.74 5.39 -16.15
C MET A 213 -9.08 4.86 -14.87
N THR A 214 -8.10 3.95 -14.99
CA THR A 214 -7.48 3.30 -13.82
C THR A 214 -6.56 4.21 -13.01
N ILE A 215 -6.19 5.39 -13.52
CA ILE A 215 -5.45 6.41 -12.75
C ILE A 215 -6.33 7.56 -12.26
N SER A 216 -7.63 7.54 -12.55
CA SER A 216 -8.55 8.61 -12.16
C SER A 216 -8.93 8.46 -10.69
N VAL A 217 -8.13 9.07 -9.81
CA VAL A 217 -8.31 8.99 -8.36
C VAL A 217 -9.52 9.82 -7.92
N PRO A 218 -10.44 9.29 -7.10
CA PRO A 218 -11.62 10.02 -6.64
C PRO A 218 -11.26 11.35 -5.98
N GLY A 219 -12.04 12.39 -6.29
CA GLY A 219 -11.77 13.74 -5.82
C GLY A 219 -10.70 14.42 -6.66
N LEU A 220 -9.49 13.86 -6.78
CA LEU A 220 -8.38 14.48 -7.51
C LEU A 220 -8.64 14.59 -9.02
N SER A 221 -9.16 13.52 -9.63
CA SER A 221 -9.38 13.44 -11.07
C SER A 221 -10.86 13.23 -11.38
N GLN A 222 -11.30 13.76 -12.52
CA GLN A 222 -12.66 13.59 -13.00
C GLN A 222 -12.90 12.13 -13.40
N PRO A 223 -14.03 11.51 -12.99
CA PRO A 223 -14.39 10.19 -13.47
C PRO A 223 -14.61 10.21 -14.98
N VAL A 224 -14.18 9.14 -15.64
CA VAL A 224 -14.34 8.99 -17.08
C VAL A 224 -15.73 8.42 -17.38
N LYS A 225 -16.55 9.17 -18.13
CA LYS A 225 -17.82 8.66 -18.67
C LYS A 225 -17.56 7.82 -19.90
N PHE A 226 -18.04 6.58 -19.91
CA PHE A 226 -17.86 5.68 -21.04
C PHE A 226 -18.93 4.61 -21.13
N SER A 227 -19.24 4.18 -22.35
CA SER A 227 -20.12 3.04 -22.63
C SER A 227 -19.30 1.89 -23.17
N VAL A 228 -19.38 0.72 -22.54
CA VAL A 228 -18.72 -0.50 -23.02
C VAL A 228 -19.74 -1.29 -23.85
N ALA A 229 -19.48 -1.45 -25.15
CA ALA A 229 -20.41 -2.08 -26.10
C ALA A 229 -21.83 -1.49 -25.98
N ASP A 230 -22.86 -2.32 -25.88
CA ASP A 230 -24.27 -1.89 -25.77
C ASP A 230 -24.70 -1.50 -24.34
N SER A 231 -23.76 -1.40 -23.38
CA SER A 231 -24.10 -1.04 -22.01
C SER A 231 -24.37 0.47 -21.86
N PRO A 232 -25.25 0.88 -20.92
CA PRO A 232 -25.44 2.28 -20.59
C PRO A 232 -24.13 2.95 -20.16
N GLU A 233 -24.04 4.26 -20.44
CA GLU A 233 -22.91 5.07 -20.00
C GLU A 233 -22.71 4.94 -18.48
N SER A 234 -21.48 4.67 -18.08
CA SER A 234 -21.07 4.54 -16.69
C SER A 234 -19.87 5.44 -16.40
N TYR A 235 -19.70 5.79 -15.14
CA TYR A 235 -18.51 6.44 -14.63
C TYR A 235 -17.47 5.40 -14.24
N TYR A 236 -16.25 5.62 -14.71
CA TYR A 236 -15.08 4.81 -14.41
C TYR A 236 -14.04 5.61 -13.61
N LEU A 237 -13.44 4.94 -12.63
CA LEU A 237 -12.43 5.48 -11.72
C LEU A 237 -11.30 4.48 -11.51
N ASP A 238 -10.31 4.90 -10.70
CA ASP A 238 -9.17 4.13 -10.25
C ASP A 238 -9.54 2.69 -9.84
N GLY A 239 -8.90 1.71 -10.48
CA GLY A 239 -9.08 0.29 -10.23
C GLY A 239 -8.72 -0.12 -8.80
N GLY A 240 -7.77 0.59 -8.20
CA GLY A 240 -7.21 0.33 -6.87
C GLY A 240 -8.20 0.54 -5.74
N ILE A 241 -9.34 1.19 -6.02
CA ILE A 241 -10.45 1.34 -5.07
C ILE A 241 -11.04 -0.02 -4.67
N LEU A 242 -11.10 -0.99 -5.60
CA LEU A 242 -11.67 -2.32 -5.34
C LEU A 242 -10.67 -3.45 -5.55
N CYS A 243 -9.65 -3.26 -6.39
CA CYS A 243 -8.67 -4.29 -6.69
C CYS A 243 -7.33 -3.63 -7.03
N ASN A 244 -6.48 -3.40 -6.02
CA ASN A 244 -5.18 -2.75 -6.25
C ASN A 244 -4.07 -3.72 -6.69
N TYR A 245 -4.21 -5.01 -6.39
CA TYR A 245 -3.27 -6.05 -6.79
C TYR A 245 -4.00 -7.22 -7.49
N PRO A 246 -4.13 -7.19 -8.83
CA PRO A 246 -4.98 -8.12 -9.57
C PRO A 246 -4.27 -9.43 -9.94
N ILE A 247 -3.57 -10.06 -8.99
CA ILE A 247 -2.74 -11.26 -9.24
C ILE A 247 -3.54 -12.44 -9.83
N HIS A 248 -4.83 -12.50 -9.53
CA HIS A 248 -5.77 -13.51 -10.00
C HIS A 248 -6.31 -13.29 -11.42
N CYS A 249 -6.04 -12.16 -12.08
CA CYS A 249 -6.70 -11.83 -13.34
C CYS A 249 -6.49 -12.86 -14.46
N PHE A 250 -5.36 -13.57 -14.46
CA PHE A 250 -5.05 -14.65 -15.40
C PHE A 250 -5.28 -16.06 -14.84
N ASP A 251 -5.96 -16.15 -13.70
CA ASP A 251 -6.47 -17.40 -13.14
C ASP A 251 -7.80 -17.79 -13.78
N GLY A 252 -8.19 -19.06 -13.61
CA GLY A 252 -9.44 -19.59 -14.14
C GLY A 252 -9.59 -19.46 -15.65
N TRP A 253 -10.84 -19.32 -16.10
CA TRP A 253 -11.19 -19.36 -17.52
C TRP A 253 -11.55 -17.99 -18.09
N TRP A 254 -11.84 -17.00 -17.24
CA TRP A 254 -12.48 -15.75 -17.64
C TRP A 254 -11.70 -15.00 -18.71
N LEU A 255 -10.41 -14.72 -18.49
CA LEU A 255 -9.57 -14.00 -19.45
C LEU A 255 -8.81 -14.91 -20.43
N SER A 256 -8.84 -16.22 -20.24
CA SER A 256 -8.16 -17.19 -21.12
C SER A 256 -8.63 -17.07 -22.58
N MET A 257 -7.70 -16.91 -23.51
CA MET A 257 -7.98 -16.85 -24.96
C MET A 257 -8.22 -18.23 -25.61
N GLU A 258 -8.01 -19.32 -24.87
CA GLU A 258 -8.30 -20.69 -25.32
C GLU A 258 -9.78 -20.93 -25.65
N SER A 259 -10.06 -21.64 -26.74
CA SER A 259 -11.43 -21.85 -27.26
C SER A 259 -12.35 -22.58 -26.28
N TYR A 260 -11.82 -23.54 -25.52
CA TYR A 260 -12.55 -24.30 -24.49
C TYR A 260 -12.85 -23.47 -23.22
N ASN A 261 -12.23 -22.31 -23.07
CA ASN A 261 -12.50 -21.33 -22.02
C ASN A 261 -13.35 -20.15 -22.53
N SER A 262 -13.95 -20.27 -23.71
CA SER A 262 -14.93 -19.30 -24.19
C SER A 262 -16.17 -19.28 -23.29
N PHE A 263 -16.82 -18.12 -23.22
CA PHE A 263 -18.03 -17.94 -22.42
C PHE A 263 -19.11 -18.96 -22.80
N LEU A 264 -19.33 -19.19 -24.10
CA LEU A 264 -20.33 -20.15 -24.60
C LEU A 264 -20.09 -21.59 -24.10
N GLN A 265 -18.84 -22.01 -23.93
CA GLN A 265 -18.51 -23.34 -23.42
C GLN A 265 -18.72 -23.46 -21.90
N LYS A 266 -18.60 -22.34 -21.18
CA LYS A 266 -18.78 -22.28 -19.71
C LYS A 266 -20.20 -21.95 -19.28
N CYS A 267 -21.00 -21.35 -20.17
CA CYS A 267 -22.39 -20.93 -19.96
C CYS A 267 -23.46 -22.04 -19.78
N PRO A 268 -23.25 -23.38 -19.96
CA PRO A 268 -24.31 -24.36 -19.71
C PRO A 268 -24.80 -24.44 -18.25
N THR A 269 -24.08 -23.83 -17.30
CA THR A 269 -24.53 -23.73 -15.90
C THR A 269 -25.61 -22.65 -15.77
N PRO A 270 -26.83 -22.97 -15.29
CA PRO A 270 -27.94 -22.01 -15.22
C PRO A 270 -27.76 -20.89 -14.18
N ASP A 271 -26.77 -20.99 -13.29
CA ASP A 271 -26.54 -19.98 -12.26
C ASP A 271 -25.41 -19.00 -12.62
N ILE A 272 -25.81 -17.79 -13.04
CA ILE A 272 -24.92 -16.66 -13.34
C ILE A 272 -24.07 -16.27 -12.13
N ARG A 273 -24.56 -16.44 -10.89
CA ARG A 273 -23.80 -16.08 -9.69
C ARG A 273 -22.64 -17.03 -9.47
N THR A 274 -22.86 -18.32 -9.71
CA THR A 274 -21.80 -19.33 -9.69
C THR A 274 -20.78 -19.05 -10.78
N LEU A 275 -21.23 -18.79 -12.02
CA LEU A 275 -20.33 -18.46 -13.14
C LEU A 275 -19.47 -17.23 -12.84
N HIS A 276 -20.06 -16.19 -12.24
CA HIS A 276 -19.34 -15.00 -11.80
C HIS A 276 -18.30 -15.34 -10.73
N ARG A 277 -18.66 -16.11 -9.70
CA ARG A 277 -17.76 -16.49 -8.60
C ARG A 277 -16.59 -17.34 -9.09
N GLU A 278 -16.83 -18.25 -10.01
CA GLU A 278 -15.84 -19.23 -10.45
C GLU A 278 -14.97 -18.76 -11.63
N ARG A 279 -15.19 -17.52 -12.09
CA ARG A 279 -14.53 -16.98 -13.30
C ARG A 279 -12.99 -16.99 -13.20
N PHE A 280 -12.46 -16.81 -11.99
CA PHE A 280 -11.04 -16.84 -11.64
C PHE A 280 -10.68 -18.03 -10.75
N SER A 281 -11.49 -19.09 -10.72
CA SER A 281 -11.21 -20.28 -9.89
C SER A 281 -9.93 -20.99 -10.34
N GLY A 282 -9.12 -21.37 -9.35
CA GLY A 282 -7.81 -22.00 -9.56
C GLY A 282 -6.66 -20.99 -9.43
N VAL A 283 -5.43 -21.49 -9.41
CA VAL A 283 -4.22 -20.64 -9.32
C VAL A 283 -3.37 -20.88 -10.55
N ASN A 284 -3.04 -19.80 -11.27
CA ASN A 284 -2.07 -19.86 -12.35
C ASN A 284 -0.66 -19.67 -11.80
N SER A 285 0.09 -20.77 -11.71
CA SER A 285 1.49 -20.78 -11.23
C SER A 285 2.49 -20.13 -12.19
N GLN A 286 2.08 -19.80 -13.41
CA GLN A 286 2.88 -19.06 -14.39
C GLN A 286 2.70 -17.54 -14.26
N SER A 287 1.81 -17.08 -13.38
CA SER A 287 1.71 -15.66 -13.04
C SER A 287 2.85 -15.27 -12.10
N LEU A 288 3.42 -14.09 -12.29
CA LEU A 288 4.36 -13.45 -11.38
C LEU A 288 3.86 -12.03 -11.12
N GLY A 289 3.47 -11.76 -9.88
CA GLY A 289 3.02 -10.44 -9.48
C GLY A 289 4.06 -9.66 -8.70
N PHE A 290 3.91 -8.34 -8.71
CA PHE A 290 4.71 -7.39 -7.95
C PHE A 290 3.81 -6.55 -7.06
N ILE A 291 4.16 -6.52 -5.78
CA ILE A 291 3.48 -5.77 -4.72
C ILE A 291 4.53 -4.93 -3.99
N MET A 292 4.21 -3.69 -3.61
CA MET A 292 5.09 -2.80 -2.85
C MET A 292 4.64 -2.77 -1.39
N PHE A 293 5.62 -2.69 -0.51
CA PHE A 293 5.39 -2.47 0.90
C PHE A 293 6.54 -1.66 1.51
N ASP A 294 6.23 -0.97 2.61
CA ASP A 294 7.14 -0.10 3.34
C ASP A 294 7.13 -0.48 4.83
N ASP A 295 7.84 0.27 5.66
CA ASP A 295 7.99 0.01 7.10
C ASP A 295 6.68 0.04 7.90
N TYR A 296 5.63 0.62 7.34
CA TYR A 296 4.33 0.74 8.00
C TYR A 296 3.44 -0.48 7.73
N HIS A 297 3.86 -1.39 6.84
CA HIS A 297 3.13 -2.61 6.53
C HIS A 297 3.48 -3.73 7.52
N THR A 298 2.53 -4.09 8.39
CA THR A 298 2.79 -5.03 9.50
C THR A 298 2.18 -6.43 9.31
N ALA A 299 1.41 -6.67 8.24
CA ALA A 299 0.81 -7.97 8.01
C ALA A 299 1.88 -9.07 7.81
N LYS A 300 1.55 -10.30 8.23
CA LYS A 300 2.44 -11.48 8.18
C LYS A 300 3.03 -11.70 6.77
N THR A 301 2.24 -11.48 5.73
CA THR A 301 2.66 -11.61 4.33
C THR A 301 3.84 -10.70 3.98
N TYR A 302 3.79 -9.43 4.39
CA TYR A 302 4.89 -8.47 4.17
C TYR A 302 6.13 -8.83 4.96
N LYS A 303 5.96 -9.32 6.20
CA LYS A 303 7.08 -9.82 7.01
C LYS A 303 7.79 -10.98 6.29
N THR A 304 7.04 -11.95 5.77
CA THR A 304 7.62 -13.05 4.99
C THR A 304 8.34 -12.56 3.73
N MET A 305 7.78 -11.58 3.01
CA MET A 305 8.45 -10.99 1.84
C MET A 305 9.74 -10.25 2.23
N LYS A 306 9.75 -9.57 3.37
CA LYS A 306 10.92 -8.86 3.91
C LYS A 306 12.02 -9.81 4.34
N GLU A 307 11.66 -10.89 5.04
CA GLU A 307 12.60 -11.95 5.45
C GLU A 307 13.35 -12.55 4.24
N ARG A 308 12.70 -12.70 3.08
CA ARG A 308 13.36 -13.15 1.84
C ARG A 308 14.52 -12.24 1.43
N LEU A 309 14.33 -10.92 1.53
CA LEU A 309 15.36 -9.94 1.25
C LEU A 309 16.46 -9.99 2.33
N ASP A 310 16.07 -10.01 3.59
CA ASP A 310 17.01 -9.96 4.72
C ASP A 310 17.96 -11.17 4.74
N LEU A 311 17.48 -12.36 4.35
CA LEU A 311 18.29 -13.58 4.17
C LEU A 311 19.39 -13.45 3.11
N THR A 312 19.33 -12.44 2.25
CA THR A 312 20.40 -12.19 1.27
C THR A 312 21.54 -11.34 1.82
N GLU A 313 21.36 -10.77 3.02
CA GLU A 313 22.26 -9.79 3.65
C GLU A 313 22.52 -8.53 2.80
N ALA A 314 21.73 -8.33 1.73
CA ALA A 314 21.83 -7.16 0.88
C ALA A 314 21.33 -5.93 1.64
N ALA A 315 22.27 -5.04 1.99
CA ALA A 315 21.97 -3.76 2.59
C ALA A 315 22.07 -2.65 1.53
N ILE A 316 21.00 -1.88 1.40
CA ILE A 316 20.99 -0.63 0.64
C ILE A 316 21.03 0.51 1.66
N ALA A 317 21.94 1.46 1.47
CA ALA A 317 22.07 2.60 2.36
C ALA A 317 20.85 3.52 2.21
N ILE A 318 20.37 4.07 3.33
CA ILE A 318 19.32 5.09 3.31
C ILE A 318 19.89 6.34 2.61
N PRO A 319 19.23 6.87 1.57
CA PRO A 319 19.70 8.00 0.80
C PRO A 319 19.89 9.26 1.67
N GLU A 320 20.73 10.19 1.19
CA GLU A 320 20.90 11.54 1.77
C GLU A 320 19.91 12.56 1.17
N SER A 321 18.73 12.08 0.75
CA SER A 321 17.58 12.88 0.35
C SER A 321 16.88 13.48 1.57
N ASP A 322 15.95 14.41 1.34
CA ASP A 322 15.16 14.99 2.42
C ASP A 322 14.25 13.95 3.09
N LEU A 323 13.72 12.99 2.32
CA LEU A 323 12.97 11.84 2.86
C LEU A 323 13.88 10.92 3.69
N GLY A 324 15.07 10.61 3.19
CA GLY A 324 16.04 9.77 3.88
C GLY A 324 16.52 10.36 5.21
N LYS A 325 16.76 11.68 5.26
CA LYS A 325 17.13 12.39 6.50
C LYS A 325 16.00 12.36 7.54
N LYS A 326 14.77 12.70 7.14
CA LYS A 326 13.59 12.63 8.02
C LYS A 326 13.40 11.22 8.57
N TYR A 327 13.58 10.21 7.73
CA TYR A 327 13.47 8.83 8.16
C TYR A 327 14.55 8.42 9.17
N LYS A 328 15.80 8.86 9.00
CA LYS A 328 16.88 8.62 9.99
C LYS A 328 16.52 9.18 11.37
N GLU A 329 15.95 10.38 11.43
CA GLU A 329 15.45 10.98 12.68
C GLU A 329 14.31 10.16 13.29
N VAL A 330 13.35 9.74 12.46
CA VAL A 330 12.24 8.87 12.89
C VAL A 330 12.78 7.54 13.44
N CYS A 331 13.77 6.92 12.80
CA CYS A 331 14.42 5.71 13.30
C CYS A 331 15.09 5.91 14.67
N GLN A 332 15.74 7.07 14.90
CA GLN A 332 16.33 7.41 16.19
C GLN A 332 15.25 7.56 17.26
N ASN A 333 14.17 8.28 16.96
CA ASN A 333 13.03 8.46 17.85
C ASN A 333 12.39 7.11 18.21
N ILE A 334 12.19 6.24 17.22
CA ILE A 334 11.67 4.88 17.43
C ILE A 334 12.59 4.07 18.36
N LYS A 335 13.92 4.14 18.20
CA LYS A 335 14.86 3.44 19.08
C LYS A 335 14.73 3.91 20.52
N GLN A 336 14.67 5.22 20.75
CA GLN A 336 14.45 5.79 22.07
C GLN A 336 13.12 5.34 22.67
N MET A 337 12.04 5.38 21.87
CA MET A 337 10.72 4.96 22.31
C MET A 337 10.66 3.47 22.65
N LYS A 338 11.33 2.62 21.87
CA LYS A 338 11.41 1.18 22.16
C LYS A 338 12.04 0.93 23.53
N MET A 339 13.12 1.63 23.85
CA MET A 339 13.73 1.56 25.19
C MET A 339 12.75 1.98 26.28
N LEU A 340 11.98 3.06 26.07
CA LEU A 340 10.97 3.50 27.04
C LEU A 340 9.85 2.46 27.25
N PHE A 341 9.38 1.81 26.18
CA PHE A 341 8.34 0.77 26.27
C PHE A 341 8.86 -0.53 26.91
N GLU A 342 10.14 -0.87 26.73
CA GLU A 342 10.76 -2.05 27.36
C GLU A 342 10.87 -1.89 28.88
N GLU A 343 11.19 -0.67 29.36
CA GLU A 343 11.29 -0.35 30.79
C GLU A 343 9.93 -0.10 31.46
N PHE A 344 8.89 0.22 30.69
CA PHE A 344 7.58 0.63 31.23
C PHE A 344 6.95 -0.39 32.21
N PRO A 345 6.95 -1.72 31.96
CA PRO A 345 6.36 -2.69 32.89
C PRO A 345 7.04 -2.73 34.27
N GLU A 346 8.37 -2.65 34.30
CA GLU A 346 9.13 -2.59 35.55
C GLU A 346 8.87 -1.27 36.27
N ALA A 347 8.92 -0.15 35.53
CA ALA A 347 8.62 1.18 36.06
C ALA A 347 7.22 1.26 36.68
N MET A 348 6.21 0.68 36.01
CA MET A 348 4.83 0.62 36.54
C MET A 348 4.73 -0.22 37.80
N THR A 349 5.46 -1.33 37.88
CA THR A 349 5.49 -2.18 39.07
C THR A 349 6.09 -1.43 40.26
N LYS A 350 7.20 -0.72 40.06
CA LYS A 350 7.83 0.15 41.08
C LYS A 350 6.90 1.26 41.52
N LEU A 351 6.22 1.92 40.57
CA LEU A 351 5.28 2.99 40.85
C LEU A 351 4.10 2.51 41.71
N CYS A 352 3.48 1.38 41.36
CA CYS A 352 2.43 0.79 42.17
C CYS A 352 2.93 0.47 43.59
N GLY A 353 4.15 -0.05 43.72
CA GLY A 353 4.77 -0.30 45.02
C GLY A 353 4.99 0.97 45.85
N VAL A 354 5.37 2.10 45.23
CA VAL A 354 5.49 3.41 45.90
C VAL A 354 4.12 3.93 46.31
N LEU A 355 3.14 3.90 45.40
CA LEU A 355 1.77 4.36 45.67
C LEU A 355 1.14 3.59 46.84
N GLU A 356 1.37 2.28 46.95
CA GLU A 356 0.93 1.48 48.10
C GLU A 356 1.59 1.88 49.43
N LYS A 357 2.83 2.37 49.39
CA LYS A 357 3.54 2.83 50.60
C LYS A 357 3.08 4.22 51.07
N ILE A 358 2.79 5.12 50.14
CA ILE A 358 2.48 6.52 50.45
C ILE A 358 0.99 6.83 50.60
N LYS A 359 0.10 5.89 50.19
CA LYS A 359 -1.34 6.12 50.28
C LYS A 359 -1.84 6.19 51.73
N ASP A 360 -2.80 7.07 51.96
CA ASP A 360 -3.50 7.17 53.24
C ASP A 360 -4.65 6.14 53.36
N CYS A 361 -5.41 6.21 54.47
CA CYS A 361 -6.56 5.33 54.71
C CYS A 361 -7.73 5.53 53.72
N ASN A 362 -7.74 6.62 52.95
CA ASN A 362 -8.72 6.92 51.92
C ASN A 362 -8.20 6.58 50.51
N ASN A 363 -7.04 5.92 50.38
CA ASN A 363 -6.33 5.66 49.13
C ASN A 363 -5.92 6.93 48.36
N LEU A 364 -5.62 8.02 49.08
CA LEU A 364 -5.04 9.23 48.53
C LEU A 364 -3.52 9.25 48.73
N ALA A 365 -2.79 9.65 47.71
CA ALA A 365 -1.34 9.82 47.72
C ALA A 365 -0.97 11.31 47.63
N SER A 366 0.03 11.72 48.41
CA SER A 366 0.62 13.06 48.38
C SER A 366 1.51 13.22 47.15
N VAL A 367 1.31 14.27 46.36
CA VAL A 367 2.10 14.58 45.16
C VAL A 367 3.55 14.90 45.52
N SER A 368 3.79 15.63 46.61
CA SER A 368 5.15 15.92 47.08
C SER A 368 5.89 14.66 47.53
N ASP A 369 5.22 13.74 48.22
CA ASP A 369 5.83 12.48 48.67
C ASP A 369 6.08 11.54 47.49
N LEU A 370 5.12 11.45 46.56
CA LEU A 370 5.28 10.71 45.31
C LEU A 370 6.48 11.24 44.51
N THR A 371 6.60 12.56 44.38
CA THR A 371 7.69 13.19 43.62
C THR A 371 9.04 12.87 44.26
N LYS A 372 9.18 13.01 45.59
CA LYS A 372 10.42 12.70 46.32
C LYS A 372 10.83 11.23 46.17
N GLU A 373 9.88 10.31 46.32
CA GLU A 373 10.15 8.87 46.21
C GLU A 373 10.54 8.47 44.79
N ILE A 374 9.93 9.10 43.77
CA ILE A 374 10.26 8.84 42.36
C ILE A 374 11.65 9.38 42.01
N THR A 375 12.01 10.58 42.47
CA THR A 375 13.29 11.21 42.11
C THR A 375 14.46 10.81 43.00
N ASN A 376 14.24 9.95 44.00
CA ASN A 376 15.32 9.34 44.76
C ASN A 376 16.09 8.37 43.84
N GLN A 377 17.39 8.61 43.65
CA GLN A 377 18.22 7.90 42.66
C GLN A 377 18.31 6.38 42.87
N GLU A 378 17.98 5.87 44.06
CA GLU A 378 17.92 4.44 44.35
C GLU A 378 16.60 3.78 43.92
N SER A 379 15.53 4.56 43.69
CA SER A 379 14.17 4.06 43.45
C SER A 379 13.82 3.93 41.97
N PHE A 380 14.16 4.94 41.14
CA PHE A 380 13.91 4.94 39.70
C PHE A 380 15.09 5.47 38.91
N SER A 381 15.37 4.83 37.79
CA SER A 381 16.27 5.35 36.77
C SER A 381 15.61 6.48 35.97
N ALA A 382 16.44 7.26 35.28
CA ALA A 382 15.94 8.34 34.43
C ALA A 382 15.06 7.83 33.26
N ILE A 383 15.33 6.63 32.76
CA ILE A 383 14.56 6.03 31.66
C ILE A 383 13.17 5.62 32.16
N GLU A 384 13.06 5.09 33.37
CA GLU A 384 11.77 4.70 33.98
C GLU A 384 10.89 5.91 34.27
N ILE A 385 11.47 7.00 34.80
CA ILE A 385 10.75 8.26 35.01
C ILE A 385 10.25 8.82 33.68
N ARG A 386 11.11 8.79 32.66
CA ARG A 386 10.74 9.23 31.31
C ARG A 386 9.69 8.32 30.67
N ALA A 387 9.70 7.02 30.96
CA ALA A 387 8.69 6.08 30.46
C ALA A 387 7.31 6.34 31.08
N LEU A 388 7.25 6.59 32.40
CA LEU A 388 6.01 6.83 33.13
C LEU A 388 5.44 8.23 32.87
N PHE A 389 6.29 9.25 32.94
CA PHE A 389 5.87 10.65 33.01
C PHE A 389 6.30 11.47 31.79
N GLY A 390 7.30 11.01 31.02
CA GLY A 390 7.83 11.75 29.88
C GLY A 390 8.53 13.05 30.28
N VAL A 391 9.07 13.12 31.50
CA VAL A 391 9.93 14.18 32.00
C VAL A 391 11.32 13.64 32.28
N GLU A 392 12.31 14.52 32.40
CA GLU A 392 13.64 14.11 32.85
C GLU A 392 13.63 13.84 34.35
N ASN A 393 14.67 13.14 34.84
CA ASN A 393 14.82 12.78 36.26
C ASN A 393 15.17 14.00 37.14
N ASN A 394 14.25 14.95 37.26
CA ASN A 394 14.39 16.18 38.02
C ASN A 394 13.12 16.42 38.85
N GLU A 395 13.29 16.58 40.17
CA GLU A 395 12.19 16.79 41.13
C GLU A 395 11.27 17.95 40.73
N ASN A 396 11.85 19.05 40.23
CA ASN A 396 11.09 20.23 39.81
C ASN A 396 10.22 19.96 38.56
N GLU A 397 10.70 19.14 37.63
CA GLU A 397 9.96 18.79 36.41
C GLU A 397 8.85 17.79 36.70
N CYS A 398 9.11 16.79 37.55
CA CYS A 398 8.09 15.86 38.04
C CYS A 398 6.99 16.61 38.81
N LEU A 399 7.35 17.53 39.70
CA LEU A 399 6.38 18.31 40.46
C LEU A 399 5.54 19.19 39.53
N ALA A 400 6.18 19.91 38.60
CA ALA A 400 5.48 20.73 37.61
C ALA A 400 4.55 19.90 36.72
N PHE A 401 4.94 18.66 36.40
CA PHE A 401 4.13 17.71 35.65
C PHE A 401 2.84 17.35 36.40
N PHE A 402 2.94 16.91 37.65
CA PHE A 402 1.77 16.57 38.45
C PHE A 402 0.88 17.80 38.69
N GLN A 403 1.45 18.94 39.03
CA GLN A 403 0.68 20.18 39.23
C GLN A 403 -0.09 20.60 37.98
N LYS A 404 0.52 20.49 36.80
CA LYS A 404 -0.11 20.82 35.52
C LYS A 404 -1.26 19.87 35.17
N HIS A 405 -1.12 18.58 35.47
CA HIS A 405 -2.06 17.55 35.05
C HIS A 405 -3.18 17.26 36.05
N PHE A 406 -3.04 17.69 37.31
CA PHE A 406 -4.01 17.43 38.37
C PHE A 406 -4.44 18.72 39.11
N ASP A 407 -4.49 19.86 38.42
CA ASP A 407 -5.00 21.14 38.94
C ASP A 407 -4.34 21.60 40.27
N ALA A 408 -3.04 21.34 40.43
CA ALA A 408 -2.29 21.62 41.66
C ALA A 408 -2.87 20.99 42.95
N LYS A 409 -3.66 19.92 42.84
CA LYS A 409 -4.10 19.12 43.98
C LYS A 409 -2.90 18.41 44.61
N GLU A 410 -2.72 18.58 45.91
CA GLU A 410 -1.63 17.90 46.65
C GLU A 410 -1.96 16.45 46.98
N MET A 411 -3.24 16.11 47.15
CA MET A 411 -3.70 14.75 47.46
C MET A 411 -4.48 14.19 46.28
N LEU A 412 -4.04 13.06 45.73
CA LEU A 412 -4.64 12.43 44.56
C LEU A 412 -5.05 10.99 44.85
N PRO A 413 -6.25 10.54 44.41
CA PRO A 413 -6.59 9.13 44.43
C PRO A 413 -5.57 8.32 43.64
N VAL A 414 -5.06 7.23 44.22
CA VAL A 414 -4.10 6.32 43.56
C VAL A 414 -4.63 5.83 42.20
N THR A 415 -5.94 5.57 42.12
CA THR A 415 -6.62 5.16 40.88
C THR A 415 -6.60 6.23 39.79
N GLU A 416 -6.62 7.52 40.17
CA GLU A 416 -6.56 8.64 39.23
C GLU A 416 -5.16 8.76 38.62
N ILE A 417 -4.11 8.56 39.42
CA ILE A 417 -2.71 8.55 38.97
C ILE A 417 -2.47 7.39 38.00
N ILE A 418 -2.89 6.17 38.37
CA ILE A 418 -2.73 4.98 37.51
C ILE A 418 -3.51 5.17 36.20
N SER A 419 -4.78 5.57 36.27
CA SER A 419 -5.61 5.78 35.07
C SER A 419 -5.04 6.86 34.15
N PHE A 420 -4.44 7.91 34.72
CA PHE A 420 -3.79 8.95 33.93
C PHE A 420 -2.57 8.41 33.17
N ILE A 421 -1.71 7.63 33.84
CA ILE A 421 -0.52 7.04 33.20
C ILE A 421 -0.93 6.01 32.14
N GLU A 422 -1.95 5.20 32.40
CA GLU A 422 -2.52 4.26 31.40
C GLU A 422 -3.08 5.00 30.19
N LYS A 423 -3.86 6.07 30.38
CA LYS A 423 -4.40 6.89 29.27
C LYS A 423 -3.29 7.55 28.47
N ARG A 424 -2.27 8.09 29.13
CA ARG A 424 -1.11 8.70 28.49
C ARG A 424 -0.33 7.64 27.69
N THR A 425 -0.04 6.51 28.30
CA THR A 425 0.76 5.44 27.70
C THR A 425 0.03 4.78 26.53
N SER A 426 -1.27 4.53 26.66
CA SER A 426 -2.10 4.03 25.56
C SER A 426 -2.18 5.06 24.42
N ARG A 427 -2.33 6.36 24.70
CA ARG A 427 -2.31 7.40 23.66
C ARG A 427 -0.95 7.49 22.98
N ASN A 428 0.13 7.41 23.75
CA ASN A 428 1.49 7.30 23.24
C ASN A 428 1.63 6.05 22.36
N PHE A 429 1.13 4.89 22.80
CA PHE A 429 1.12 3.67 21.99
C PHE A 429 0.40 3.87 20.65
N TYR A 430 -0.74 4.56 20.59
CA TYR A 430 -1.35 4.90 19.30
C TYR A 430 -0.49 5.82 18.43
N ASN A 431 0.23 6.76 19.04
CA ASN A 431 1.14 7.65 18.32
C ASN A 431 2.44 6.95 17.85
N TYR A 432 2.85 5.88 18.53
CA TYR A 432 4.17 5.25 18.35
C TYR A 432 4.14 3.81 17.84
N SER A 433 3.00 3.12 17.95
CA SER A 433 2.77 1.87 17.24
C SER A 433 2.95 2.21 15.77
N LYS A 434 3.94 1.58 15.13
CA LYS A 434 4.38 1.85 13.75
C LYS A 434 3.33 1.57 12.67
N LEU A 435 2.04 1.63 13.01
CA LEU A 435 0.94 1.18 12.18
C LEU A 435 0.63 2.16 11.04
N SER A 436 1.11 3.41 11.09
CA SER A 436 1.00 4.33 9.96
C SER A 436 1.97 5.51 10.04
N ALA A 437 2.47 5.96 8.87
CA ALA A 437 3.09 7.27 8.75
C ALA A 437 2.01 8.34 8.97
N ARG A 438 2.25 9.31 9.86
CA ARG A 438 1.34 10.45 9.97
C ARG A 438 1.46 11.32 8.73
N SER A 439 0.40 11.35 7.93
CA SER A 439 0.30 12.26 6.78
C SER A 439 -0.19 13.63 7.26
N ASN A 440 0.51 14.70 6.87
CA ASN A 440 0.06 16.06 7.13
C ASN A 440 -1.01 16.45 6.11
N ILE A 441 -2.27 16.38 6.53
CA ILE A 441 -3.39 16.83 5.71
C ILE A 441 -3.47 18.35 5.84
N THR A 442 -3.04 19.04 4.80
CA THR A 442 -2.94 20.52 4.75
C THR A 442 -3.86 21.12 3.71
N ASN A 443 -4.31 20.33 2.75
CA ASN A 443 -5.20 20.76 1.66
C ASN A 443 -6.01 19.56 1.13
N LEU A 444 -6.93 19.84 0.20
CA LEU A 444 -7.86 18.84 -0.33
C LEU A 444 -7.17 17.73 -1.15
N SER A 445 -6.05 18.05 -1.80
CA SER A 445 -5.24 17.06 -2.51
C SER A 445 -4.63 16.04 -1.52
N SER A 446 -3.99 16.53 -0.46
CA SER A 446 -3.44 15.69 0.61
C SER A 446 -4.51 14.87 1.34
N PHE A 447 -5.73 15.39 1.46
CA PHE A 447 -6.86 14.67 2.05
C PHE A 447 -7.29 13.48 1.18
N TRP A 448 -7.61 13.72 -0.10
CA TRP A 448 -8.02 12.66 -1.02
C TRP A 448 -6.90 11.66 -1.31
N GLY A 449 -5.64 12.12 -1.38
CA GLY A 449 -4.47 11.24 -1.46
C GLY A 449 -4.36 10.30 -0.26
N THR A 450 -4.55 10.82 0.97
CA THR A 450 -4.53 9.99 2.19
C THR A 450 -5.65 8.95 2.19
N ILE A 451 -6.87 9.33 1.78
CA ILE A 451 -8.00 8.39 1.66
C ILE A 451 -7.71 7.31 0.61
N ASN A 452 -7.24 7.71 -0.57
CA ASN A 452 -6.95 6.77 -1.65
C ASN A 452 -5.88 5.75 -1.21
N ASN A 453 -4.85 6.21 -0.51
CA ASN A 453 -3.81 5.34 0.02
C ASN A 453 -4.35 4.34 1.05
N ALA A 454 -5.23 4.77 1.97
CA ALA A 454 -5.88 3.85 2.90
C ALA A 454 -6.72 2.78 2.17
N ILE A 455 -7.47 3.18 1.13
CA ILE A 455 -8.28 2.27 0.32
C ILE A 455 -7.40 1.28 -0.44
N HIS A 456 -6.35 1.76 -1.11
CA HIS A 456 -5.41 0.93 -1.87
C HIS A 456 -4.77 -0.15 -0.99
N GLU A 457 -4.42 0.18 0.26
CA GLU A 457 -3.86 -0.79 1.20
C GLU A 457 -4.85 -1.88 1.60
N THR A 458 -6.12 -1.53 1.84
CA THR A 458 -7.16 -2.51 2.20
C THR A 458 -7.55 -3.45 1.06
N ASN A 459 -7.34 -3.03 -0.20
CA ASN A 459 -7.80 -3.76 -1.39
C ASN A 459 -6.66 -4.51 -2.12
N LYS A 460 -5.59 -4.84 -1.39
CA LYS A 460 -4.56 -5.79 -1.84
C LYS A 460 -5.01 -7.21 -1.51
N LEU A 461 -5.69 -7.86 -2.46
CA LEU A 461 -6.10 -9.27 -2.37
C LEU A 461 -4.85 -10.17 -2.48
N THR A 462 -4.14 -10.37 -1.37
CA THR A 462 -2.97 -11.27 -1.33
C THR A 462 -3.17 -12.32 -0.25
N SER A 463 -3.29 -13.58 -0.66
CA SER A 463 -3.33 -14.71 0.26
C SER A 463 -1.93 -15.27 0.52
N GLU A 464 -1.76 -16.13 1.54
CA GLU A 464 -0.50 -16.85 1.75
C GLU A 464 -0.13 -17.72 0.53
N ALA A 465 -1.13 -18.23 -0.21
CA ALA A 465 -0.90 -19.02 -1.42
C ALA A 465 -0.24 -18.19 -2.54
N ASP A 466 -0.56 -16.90 -2.63
CA ASP A 466 -0.01 -16.00 -3.65
C ASP A 466 1.46 -15.63 -3.39
N LEU A 467 1.99 -15.88 -2.18
CA LEU A 467 3.38 -15.58 -1.84
C LEU A 467 4.38 -16.32 -2.73
N THR A 468 4.01 -17.48 -3.26
CA THR A 468 4.85 -18.31 -4.16
C THR A 468 5.02 -17.69 -5.54
N ARG A 469 4.13 -16.77 -5.91
CA ARG A 469 4.08 -16.08 -7.21
C ARG A 469 4.09 -14.55 -7.08
N THR A 470 4.53 -14.04 -5.94
CA THR A 470 4.54 -12.60 -5.64
C THR A 470 5.94 -12.15 -5.21
N VAL A 471 6.48 -11.18 -5.94
CA VAL A 471 7.65 -10.41 -5.53
C VAL A 471 7.18 -9.23 -4.69
N GLY A 472 7.48 -9.28 -3.39
CA GLY A 472 7.34 -8.14 -2.50
C GLY A 472 8.53 -7.22 -2.63
N ILE A 473 8.32 -6.02 -3.13
CA ILE A 473 9.34 -4.98 -3.23
C ILE A 473 9.25 -4.09 -1.99
N TYR A 474 10.30 -4.16 -1.17
CA TYR A 474 10.41 -3.34 0.02
C TYR A 474 10.90 -1.93 -0.35
N THR A 475 10.18 -0.92 0.10
CA THR A 475 10.43 0.50 -0.23
C THR A 475 10.87 1.32 0.98
N GLY A 476 11.03 0.67 2.14
CA GLY A 476 11.55 1.28 3.36
C GLY A 476 10.69 2.43 3.85
N HIS A 477 11.17 3.65 3.64
CA HIS A 477 10.55 4.86 4.16
C HIS A 477 9.75 5.63 3.12
N ILE A 478 9.88 5.27 1.84
CA ILE A 478 9.13 5.88 0.76
C ILE A 478 7.75 5.24 0.71
N THR A 479 6.71 6.04 0.83
CA THR A 479 5.30 5.63 0.90
C THR A 479 4.54 6.06 -0.36
N ASN A 480 3.26 5.68 -0.48
CA ASN A 480 2.41 6.15 -1.58
C ASN A 480 2.11 7.68 -1.51
N ASN A 481 2.40 8.35 -0.39
CA ASN A 481 2.19 9.79 -0.23
C ASN A 481 3.37 10.62 -0.77
N ASP A 482 4.52 10.00 -0.98
CA ASP A 482 5.75 10.68 -1.38
C ASP A 482 5.77 10.78 -2.92
N ILE A 483 5.20 11.87 -3.43
CA ILE A 483 5.00 12.10 -4.87
C ILE A 483 6.14 12.86 -5.55
N ASP A 484 7.05 13.46 -4.79
CA ASP A 484 8.20 14.24 -5.25
C ASP A 484 9.47 13.56 -4.71
N LEU A 485 10.20 12.87 -5.57
CA LEU A 485 11.32 12.00 -5.21
C LEU A 485 12.63 12.57 -5.74
N ASP A 486 13.62 12.70 -4.86
CA ASP A 486 14.97 13.04 -5.28
C ASP A 486 15.57 11.90 -6.12
N GLU A 487 16.57 12.22 -6.97
CA GLU A 487 17.29 11.20 -7.76
C GLU A 487 17.88 10.08 -6.87
N ALA A 488 18.29 10.41 -5.64
CA ALA A 488 18.78 9.44 -4.67
C ALA A 488 17.69 8.45 -4.21
N ASP A 489 16.43 8.90 -4.12
CA ASP A 489 15.28 8.07 -3.76
C ASP A 489 14.87 7.17 -4.95
N GLU A 490 14.90 7.70 -6.18
CA GLU A 490 14.70 6.90 -7.39
C GLU A 490 15.73 5.75 -7.49
N ILE A 491 17.01 6.05 -7.23
CA ILE A 491 18.10 5.05 -7.18
C ILE A 491 17.82 4.01 -6.11
N TYR A 492 17.43 4.44 -4.91
CA TYR A 492 17.11 3.54 -3.80
C TYR A 492 15.96 2.58 -4.17
N LEU A 493 14.87 3.09 -4.74
CA LEU A 493 13.75 2.28 -5.22
C LEU A 493 14.17 1.29 -6.30
N PHE A 494 14.96 1.73 -7.28
CA PHE A 494 15.50 0.85 -8.32
C PHE A 494 16.32 -0.30 -7.72
N GLN A 495 17.22 -0.01 -6.78
CA GLN A 495 18.05 -1.02 -6.11
C GLN A 495 17.21 -2.02 -5.32
N HIS A 496 16.17 -1.55 -4.61
CA HIS A 496 15.26 -2.44 -3.91
C HIS A 496 14.44 -3.32 -4.85
N GLY A 497 13.90 -2.76 -5.93
CA GLY A 497 13.22 -3.53 -6.97
C GLY A 497 14.09 -4.64 -7.54
N TRP A 498 15.37 -4.36 -7.78
CA TRP A 498 16.35 -5.35 -8.20
C TRP A 498 16.57 -6.43 -7.13
N ASN A 499 16.95 -6.04 -5.92
CA ASN A 499 17.36 -6.98 -4.86
C ASN A 499 16.20 -7.87 -4.41
N CYS A 500 14.99 -7.33 -4.25
CA CYS A 500 13.79 -8.10 -3.93
C CYS A 500 13.47 -9.13 -5.02
N THR A 501 13.60 -8.76 -6.29
CA THR A 501 13.38 -9.68 -7.41
C THR A 501 14.43 -10.80 -7.43
N VAL A 502 15.70 -10.47 -7.20
CA VAL A 502 16.77 -11.47 -7.13
C VAL A 502 16.55 -12.42 -5.94
N ALA A 503 16.21 -11.89 -4.77
CA ALA A 503 15.91 -12.68 -3.58
C ALA A 503 14.77 -13.68 -3.83
N PHE A 504 13.67 -13.20 -4.40
CA PHE A 504 12.53 -14.04 -4.79
C PHE A 504 12.94 -15.15 -5.76
N LEU A 505 13.62 -14.81 -6.87
CA LEU A 505 14.01 -15.79 -7.89
C LEU A 505 15.01 -16.84 -7.39
N ARG A 506 15.88 -16.47 -6.43
CA ARG A 506 16.78 -17.42 -5.76
C ARG A 506 16.01 -18.42 -4.92
N GLN A 507 15.07 -17.94 -4.09
CA GLN A 507 14.22 -18.80 -3.27
C GLN A 507 13.33 -19.70 -4.13
N PHE A 508 12.66 -19.13 -5.13
CA PHE A 508 11.83 -19.89 -6.07
C PHE A 508 12.62 -21.02 -6.71
N GLY A 509 13.80 -20.71 -7.25
CA GLY A 509 14.66 -21.71 -7.87
C GLY A 509 15.31 -22.71 -6.91
N ALA A 510 15.24 -22.51 -5.59
CA ALA A 510 15.65 -23.51 -4.60
C ALA A 510 14.49 -24.47 -4.31
N LEU A 511 13.26 -23.95 -4.21
CA LEU A 511 12.04 -24.74 -4.04
C LEU A 511 11.76 -25.63 -5.27
N SER A 512 12.05 -25.17 -6.49
CA SER A 512 11.86 -25.97 -7.72
C SER A 512 12.84 -27.15 -7.88
N ILE A 513 13.86 -27.26 -7.02
CA ILE A 513 14.79 -28.41 -7.00
C ILE A 513 14.26 -29.53 -6.08
N ILE A 514 13.36 -29.18 -5.15
CA ILE A 514 12.67 -30.12 -4.27
C ILE A 514 11.56 -30.77 -5.11
N THR A 515 11.58 -32.09 -5.24
CA THR A 515 10.57 -32.81 -6.04
C THR A 515 9.18 -32.63 -5.41
N PRO A 516 8.08 -32.74 -6.19
CA PRO A 516 6.72 -32.67 -5.65
C PRO A 516 6.47 -33.63 -4.47
N GLU A 517 7.16 -34.77 -4.46
CA GLU A 517 7.09 -35.79 -3.40
C GLU A 517 7.67 -35.30 -2.07
N GLU A 518 8.71 -34.46 -2.09
CA GLU A 518 9.29 -33.87 -0.88
C GLU A 518 8.46 -32.68 -0.36
N MET A 519 7.80 -31.90 -1.24
CA MET A 519 6.88 -30.84 -0.80
C MET A 519 5.64 -31.37 -0.05
N VAL A 520 5.13 -32.55 -0.43
CA VAL A 520 4.04 -33.22 0.31
C VAL A 520 4.49 -33.71 1.69
N SER A 521 5.77 -34.06 1.86
CA SER A 521 6.33 -34.48 3.16
C SER A 521 6.53 -33.31 4.14
N ILE A 522 6.74 -32.10 3.63
CA ILE A 522 6.92 -30.88 4.44
C ILE A 522 5.55 -30.29 4.84
N SER A 523 4.52 -30.45 4.00
CA SER A 523 3.15 -30.02 4.29
C SER A 523 2.39 -30.93 5.27
N THR A 524 2.89 -32.14 5.54
CA THR A 524 2.20 -33.17 6.36
C THR A 524 2.77 -33.33 7.77
N GLN A 525 3.78 -32.56 8.17
CA GLN A 525 4.19 -32.51 9.57
C GLN A 525 3.25 -31.58 10.36
N ALA A 526 2.16 -32.17 10.86
CA ALA A 526 1.37 -31.57 11.93
C ALA A 526 2.26 -31.31 13.16
N PRO A 527 2.00 -30.23 13.94
CA PRO A 527 2.60 -30.08 15.26
C PRO A 527 2.20 -31.27 16.15
N PRO A 528 3.02 -31.66 17.15
CA PRO A 528 2.61 -32.69 18.10
C PRO A 528 1.36 -32.24 18.87
N ASP A 529 0.37 -33.13 18.94
CA ASP A 529 -0.92 -32.93 19.59
C ASP A 529 -0.75 -32.47 21.06
N GLU A 530 -1.38 -31.36 21.42
CA GLU A 530 -1.71 -31.01 22.81
C GLU A 530 -3.00 -31.75 23.23
N PRO A 531 -3.13 -32.21 24.48
CA PRO A 531 -4.21 -33.10 24.89
C PRO A 531 -5.56 -32.37 24.98
N ASP A 532 -6.60 -33.05 24.50
CA ASP A 532 -8.00 -32.65 24.51
C ASP A 532 -8.46 -32.11 25.89
N GLN A 533 -9.02 -30.90 25.89
CA GLN A 533 -9.92 -30.43 26.95
C GLN A 533 -11.37 -30.62 26.47
N GLU A 534 -12.06 -31.60 27.08
CA GLU A 534 -13.50 -31.80 26.95
C GLU A 534 -14.26 -30.53 27.40
N LEU A 535 -15.05 -29.94 26.49
CA LEU A 535 -16.07 -28.96 26.84
C LEU A 535 -17.36 -29.69 27.23
N GLU A 536 -17.66 -29.72 28.53
CA GLU A 536 -18.97 -30.13 29.06
C GLU A 536 -20.07 -29.17 28.58
N THR A 537 -21.03 -29.71 27.83
CA THR A 537 -22.29 -29.04 27.52
C THR A 537 -23.18 -29.01 28.78
N THR A 538 -23.40 -27.83 29.34
CA THR A 538 -24.46 -27.59 30.34
C THR A 538 -25.74 -27.12 29.62
N THR A 539 -26.76 -27.96 29.70
CA THR A 539 -28.16 -27.64 29.36
C THR A 539 -28.75 -26.67 30.37
N GLU A 540 -29.20 -25.50 29.92
CA GLU A 540 -30.19 -24.68 30.65
C GLU A 540 -31.53 -24.65 29.91
N GLN A 541 -32.57 -24.97 30.69
CA GLN A 541 -33.97 -25.05 30.30
C GLN A 541 -34.56 -23.65 30.10
N THR A 542 -35.17 -23.39 28.94
CA THR A 542 -36.10 -22.26 28.78
C THR A 542 -37.53 -22.73 29.00
N THR A 543 -38.15 -22.18 30.03
CA THR A 543 -39.55 -22.31 30.42
C THR A 543 -40.51 -21.62 29.43
N GLU A 544 -41.66 -22.26 29.24
CA GLU A 544 -42.83 -21.73 28.54
C GLU A 544 -43.41 -20.48 29.23
N SER A 545 -43.88 -19.51 28.44
CA SER A 545 -45.14 -18.82 28.74
C SER A 545 -45.81 -18.28 27.48
N LYS A 546 -47.06 -18.71 27.30
CA LYS A 546 -48.18 -18.18 26.49
C LYS A 546 -48.15 -16.63 26.36
N THR A 547 -48.75 -15.96 25.38
CA THR A 547 -50.18 -16.03 25.00
C THR A 547 -50.48 -15.12 23.78
N THR A 548 -51.42 -15.58 22.95
CA THR A 548 -52.48 -14.88 22.18
C THR A 548 -52.18 -14.03 20.93
N ASP A 549 -52.82 -14.52 19.87
CA ASP A 549 -53.37 -13.83 18.70
C ASP A 549 -54.06 -12.48 19.01
N LEU A 550 -54.06 -11.59 18.02
CA LEU A 550 -55.27 -10.97 17.45
C LEU A 550 -54.90 -10.21 16.16
N GLU A 551 -55.49 -10.63 15.05
CA GLU A 551 -55.66 -9.83 13.84
C GLU A 551 -56.67 -8.71 14.10
N ASP A 552 -56.33 -7.49 13.68
CA ASP A 552 -57.14 -6.59 12.83
C ASP A 552 -56.28 -5.41 12.32
#